data_AF-A0A840QKB9-F1
#
_entry.id   AF-A0A840QKB9-F1
#
_cell.length_a   1.000
_cell.length_b   1.000
_cell.length_c   1.000
_cell.angle_alpha   90.00
_cell.angle_beta   90.00
_cell.angle_gamma   90.00
#
_symmetry.space_group_name_H-M   'P 1'
#
loop_
_entity.id
_entity.type
_entity.pdbx_description
1 polymer ?
#
loop_
_entity_poly.entity_id
_entity_poly.type
_entity_poly.pdbx_seq_one_letter_code
_entity_poly.pdbx_strand_id
1 'polypeptide(L)' 'MVLLDERSGRYWQLNVTGAEVLSALLSGATPQEVAARLAASRAVDEQRAAADVAALLDQLVKAGLVRVS' A
#
# COMPACT_ATOMS: atom_id res chain seq x y z
N MET A 1 -1.45 10.52 -3.85
CA MET A 1 -2.36 10.50 -2.68
C MET A 1 -1.59 11.03 -1.47
N VAL A 2 -2.22 11.82 -0.61
CA VAL A 2 -1.61 12.30 0.64
C VAL A 2 -2.43 11.75 1.82
N LEU A 3 -1.74 11.22 2.82
CA LEU A 3 -2.33 10.78 4.08
C LEU A 3 -1.95 11.78 5.16
N LEU A 4 -2.92 12.22 5.95
CA LEU A 4 -2.72 13.11 7.08
C LEU A 4 -3.03 12.34 8.36
N ASP A 5 -2.07 12.31 9.28
CA ASP A 5 -2.35 11.95 10.67
C ASP A 5 -2.83 13.21 11.40
N GLU A 6 -4.15 13.30 11.60
CA GLU A 6 -4.78 14.45 12.25
C GLU A 6 -4.35 14.63 13.72
N ARG A 7 -3.80 13.59 14.36
CA ARG A 7 -3.33 13.68 15.76
C ARG A 7 -1.98 14.35 15.88
N SER A 8 -1.05 14.03 14.98
CA SER A 8 0.31 14.57 14.99
C SER A 8 0.53 15.72 14.00
N GLY A 9 -0.41 15.95 13.08
CA GLY A 9 -0.30 16.92 11.99
C GLY A 9 0.68 16.50 10.88
N ARG A 10 1.22 15.28 10.94
CA ARG A 10 2.17 14.77 9.95
C ARG A 10 1.45 14.32 8.69
N TYR A 11 2.07 14.53 7.54
CA TYR A 11 1.58 14.04 6.26
C TYR A 11 2.57 13.10 5.59
N TRP A 12 2.03 12.16 4.81
CA TRP A 12 2.78 11.23 3.97
C TRP A 12 2.26 11.31 2.56
N GLN A 13 3.16 11.44 1.61
CA GLN A 13 2.80 11.39 0.20
C GLN A 13 3.12 10.01 -0.36
N LEU A 14 2.10 9.34 -0.88
CA LEU A 14 2.27 8.10 -1.60
C LEU A 14 2.63 8.40 -3.06
N ASN A 15 3.57 7.61 -3.59
CA ASN A 15 3.79 7.52 -5.02
C ASN A 15 2.55 6.89 -5.71
N VAL A 16 2.53 6.90 -7.04
CA VAL A 16 1.38 6.40 -7.83
C VAL A 16 1.04 4.95 -7.46
N THR A 17 2.04 4.07 -7.43
CA THR A 17 1.88 2.66 -7.07
C THR A 17 1.32 2.48 -5.66
N GLY A 18 1.85 3.21 -4.68
CA GLY A 18 1.41 3.11 -3.29
C GLY A 18 -0.01 3.62 -3.10
N ALA A 19 -0.41 4.65 -3.85
CA ALA A 19 -1.78 5.12 -3.88
C ALA A 19 -2.75 4.08 -4.47
N GLU A 20 -2.35 3.40 -5.55
CA GLU A 20 -3.12 2.31 -6.16
C GLU A 20 -3.27 1.12 -5.19
N VAL A 21 -2.18 0.69 -4.56
CA VAL A 21 -2.18 -0.39 -3.57
C VAL A 21 -3.11 -0.06 -2.41
N LEU A 22 -2.95 1.12 -1.81
CA LEU A 22 -3.77 1.52 -0.68
C LEU A 22 -5.25 1.63 -1.06
N SER A 23 -5.57 2.19 -2.23
CA SER A 23 -6.95 2.26 -2.72
C SER A 23 -7.58 0.88 -2.89
N ALA A 24 -6.83 -0.09 -3.41
CA ALA A 24 -7.34 -1.44 -3.60
C ALA A 24 -7.58 -2.17 -2.26
N LEU A 25 -6.66 -2.01 -1.29
CA LEU A 25 -6.81 -2.56 0.06
C LEU A 25 -8.02 -1.94 0.78
N LEU A 26 -8.20 -0.62 0.70
CA LEU A 26 -9.36 0.08 1.26
C LEU A 26 -10.69 -0.35 0.60
N SER A 27 -10.63 -0.84 -0.64
CA SER A 27 -11.78 -1.41 -1.34
C SER A 27 -12.05 -2.87 -0.97
N GLY A 28 -11.30 -3.44 -0.02
CA GLY A 28 -11.48 -4.81 0.48
C GLY A 28 -10.67 -5.88 -0.24
N ALA A 29 -9.77 -5.51 -1.16
CA ALA A 29 -8.86 -6.49 -1.77
C ALA A 29 -7.84 -6.97 -0.75
N THR A 30 -7.45 -8.24 -0.85
CA THR A 30 -6.36 -8.82 -0.05
C THR A 30 -4.99 -8.38 -0.59
N PRO A 31 -3.93 -8.36 0.23
CA PRO A 31 -2.57 -8.05 -0.24
C PRO A 31 -2.12 -8.91 -1.42
N GLN A 32 -2.51 -10.19 -1.44
CA GLN A 32 -2.21 -11.14 -2.52
C GLN A 32 -2.91 -10.76 -3.82
N GLU A 33 -4.21 -10.41 -3.78
CA GLU A 33 -4.94 -9.93 -4.95
C GLU A 33 -4.36 -8.63 -5.49
N VAL A 34 -3.94 -7.73 -4.60
CA VAL A 34 -3.29 -6.47 -5.00
C VAL A 34 -1.95 -6.74 -5.66
N ALA A 35 -1.13 -7.63 -5.09
CA ALA A 35 0.17 -8.02 -5.67
C ALA A 35 0.01 -8.63 -7.07
N ALA A 36 -0.95 -9.55 -7.26
CA ALA A 36 -1.24 -10.14 -8.55
C ALA A 36 -1.68 -9.11 -9.60
N ARG A 37 -2.53 -8.15 -9.22
CA ARG A 37 -2.95 -7.04 -10.10
C ARG A 37 -1.77 -6.12 -10.45
N LEU A 38 -0.86 -5.88 -9.50
CA LEU A 38 0.33 -5.05 -9.71
C LEU A 38 1.32 -5.73 -10.66
N ALA A 39 1.55 -7.02 -10.47
CA ALA A 39 2.38 -7.84 -11.34
C ALA A 39 1.87 -7.82 -12.79
N ALA A 40 0.57 -8.04 -12.97
CA ALA A 40 -0.07 -8.02 -14.29
C ALA A 40 -0.03 -6.63 -14.96
N SER A 41 -0.31 -5.55 -14.22
CA SER A 41 -0.38 -4.20 -14.78
C SER A 41 0.99 -3.57 -15.08
N ARG A 42 2.03 -3.94 -14.33
CA ARG A 42 3.38 -3.36 -14.48
C ARG A 42 4.40 -4.30 -15.11
N ALA A 43 3.97 -5.49 -15.53
CA ALA A 43 4.84 -6.55 -16.07
C ALA A 43 6.05 -6.85 -15.16
N VAL A 44 5.80 -6.93 -13.85
CA VAL A 44 6.80 -7.28 -12.84
C VAL A 44 6.51 -8.68 -12.27
N ASP A 45 7.53 -9.30 -11.69
CA ASP A 45 7.41 -10.58 -10.99
C ASP A 45 6.44 -10.48 -9.80
N GLU A 46 5.62 -11.52 -9.60
CA GLU A 46 4.63 -11.57 -8.52
C GLU A 46 5.25 -11.53 -7.12
N GLN A 47 6.40 -12.18 -6.91
CA GLN A 47 7.13 -12.12 -5.64
C GLN A 47 7.65 -10.71 -5.39
N ARG A 48 8.09 -10.01 -6.44
CA ARG A 48 8.51 -8.62 -6.32
C ARG A 48 7.33 -7.72 -5.98
N ALA A 49 6.20 -7.88 -6.67
CA ALA A 49 4.98 -7.13 -6.37
C ALA A 49 4.49 -7.38 -4.92
N ALA A 50 4.53 -8.63 -4.46
CA ALA A 50 4.17 -8.98 -3.10
C ALA A 50 5.10 -8.34 -2.06
N ALA A 51 6.42 -8.34 -2.32
CA ALA A 51 7.40 -7.68 -1.47
C ALA A 51 7.17 -6.16 -1.39
N ASP A 52 6.86 -5.52 -2.51
CA ASP A 52 6.58 -4.08 -2.56
C ASP A 52 5.28 -3.73 -1.79
N VAL A 53 4.22 -4.54 -1.93
CA VAL A 53 2.97 -4.39 -1.16
C VAL A 53 3.22 -4.57 0.34
N ALA A 54 3.99 -5.59 0.72
CA ALA A 54 4.33 -5.85 2.12
C ALA A 54 5.17 -4.71 2.73
N ALA A 55 6.16 -4.20 1.99
CA ALA A 55 7.00 -3.09 2.42
C ALA A 55 6.18 -1.80 2.62
N LEU A 56 5.22 -1.52 1.72
CA LEU A 56 4.32 -0.38 1.88
C LEU A 56 3.46 -0.52 3.14
N LEU A 57 2.86 -1.69 3.37
CA LEU A 57 2.05 -1.97 4.56
C LEU A 57 2.86 -1.78 5.84
N ASP A 58 4.08 -2.32 5.89
CA ASP A 58 4.98 -2.16 7.04
C ASP A 58 5.31 -0.68 7.32
N GLN A 59 5.57 0.12 6.27
CA GLN A 59 5.80 1.56 6.42
C GLN A 59 4.55 2.29 6.96
N LEU A 60 3.36 1.96 6.46
CA LEU A 60 2.11 2.56 6.92
C LEU A 60 1.80 2.18 8.37
N VAL A 61 2.07 0.93 8.77
CA VAL A 61 1.90 0.46 10.16
C VAL A 61 2.87 1.18 11.09
N LYS A 62 4.16 1.28 10.72
CA LYS A 62 5.19 2.00 11.47
C LYS A 62 4.87 3.49 11.61
N ALA A 63 4.24 4.08 10.59
CA ALA A 63 3.74 5.45 10.63
C ALA A 63 2.48 5.63 11.50
N GLY A 64 1.88 4.52 11.98
CA GLY A 64 0.65 4.56 12.78
C GLY A 64 -0.63 4.80 11.96
N LEU A 65 -0.54 4.74 10.62
CA LEU A 65 -1.62 5.10 9.70
C LEU A 65 -2.61 3.97 9.45
N VAL A 66 -2.15 2.72 9.55
CA VAL A 66 -3.00 1.53 9.36
C VAL A 66 -2.72 0.48 10.45
N ARG A 67 -3.60 -0.52 10.51
CA ARG A 67 -3.45 -1.72 11.33
C ARG A 67 -3.70 -2.93 10.44
N VAL A 68 -2.83 -3.93 10.55
CA VAL A 68 -3.05 -5.24 9.92
C VAL A 68 -3.74 -6.10 10.98
N SER A 69 -4.95 -6.57 10.68
CA SER A 69 -5.76 -7.44 11.54
C SER A 69 -5.75 -8.86 11.04
#